data_AF-A0A2V9XPP3-F1
#
_entry.id   AF-A0A2V9XPP3-F1
#
_cell.length_a   1.000
_cell.length_b   1.000
_cell.length_c   1.000
_cell.angle_alpha   90.00
_cell.angle_beta   90.00
_cell.angle_gamma   90.00
#
_symmetry.space_group_name_H-M   'P 1'
#
loop_
_entity.id
_entity.type
_entity.pdbx_description
1 polymer ?
#
loop_
_entity_poly.entity_id
_entity_poly.type
_entity_poly.pdbx_seq_one_letter_code
_entity_poly.pdbx_strand_id
1 'polypeptide(L)'
;MLPALRELWTNLVRHRIFPPSCARLDCRSTPLARIWHRRPPIRMQNTWLCSPQCLELQLVSIFDRIALAAPPSVSSRHRVPLGLLMLAHGYLNEIQLQSALAAQHQAGRGKIGEWLQSLGFATDRQVVAALGMQWACPPLLLREFPDRQCTFLLPQPLQKVLRLMPVRWLAATRTLYVAHSEKVNYPVLSAIEQVLDCRTVPCLVSDRLMDRLLEQTGTASHHVRLFDRMSGSAEMSRIAASYVVRTGATEVRVAGCGPYLWVRLQDPDATDLLFTAPRSAEKDPRLTFGTVTSLQQPLARVFAEHAVRSLPTTQASSHIG
;
A
#
# COMPACT_ATOMS: atom_id res chain seq x y z
N MET A 1 -11.32 2.24 30.78
CA MET A 1 -12.34 1.33 30.23
C MET A 1 -13.77 1.87 30.34
N LEU A 2 -14.19 2.41 31.49
CA LEU A 2 -15.55 2.94 31.69
C LEU A 2 -15.98 4.12 30.76
N PRO A 3 -15.12 5.10 30.40
CA PRO A 3 -15.53 6.23 29.54
C PRO A 3 -15.81 5.82 28.09
N ALA A 4 -14.95 4.99 27.49
CA ALA A 4 -15.10 4.50 26.12
C ALA A 4 -16.33 3.60 25.96
N LEU A 5 -16.64 2.76 26.96
CA LEU A 5 -17.86 1.96 26.99
C LEU A 5 -19.11 2.84 27.12
N ARG A 6 -19.04 3.95 27.88
CA ARG A 6 -20.13 4.92 28.02
C ARG A 6 -20.38 5.70 26.73
N GLU A 7 -19.32 6.13 26.04
CA GLU A 7 -19.41 6.79 24.72
C GLU A 7 -20.00 5.85 23.65
N LEU A 8 -19.52 4.59 23.60
CA LEU A 8 -20.07 3.55 22.72
C LEU A 8 -21.55 3.29 23.01
N TRP A 9 -21.94 3.19 24.29
CA TRP A 9 -23.33 3.02 24.70
C TRP A 9 -24.19 4.23 24.33
N THR A 10 -23.73 5.44 24.62
CA THR A 10 -24.48 6.67 24.28
C THR A 10 -24.62 6.84 22.78
N ASN A 11 -23.61 6.50 21.99
CA ASN A 11 -23.69 6.58 20.53
C ASN A 11 -24.60 5.48 19.97
N LEU A 12 -24.52 4.24 20.46
CA LEU A 12 -25.44 3.15 20.05
C LEU A 12 -26.90 3.50 20.37
N VAL A 13 -27.19 4.03 21.56
CA VAL A 13 -28.54 4.44 21.96
C VAL A 13 -28.99 5.67 21.16
N ARG A 14 -28.13 6.68 20.99
CA ARG A 14 -28.45 7.91 20.26
C ARG A 14 -28.64 7.65 18.76
N HIS A 15 -27.89 6.74 18.14
CA HIS A 15 -28.10 6.34 16.74
C HIS A 15 -29.34 5.47 16.54
N ARG A 16 -29.81 4.78 17.58
CA ARG A 16 -31.06 4.02 17.53
C ARG A 16 -32.30 4.92 17.70
N ILE A 17 -32.17 6.01 18.45
CA ILE A 17 -33.24 7.00 18.70
C ILE A 17 -33.26 8.10 17.62
N PHE A 18 -32.09 8.55 17.16
CA PHE A 18 -31.91 9.57 16.11
C PHE A 18 -30.93 9.08 15.04
N PRO A 19 -31.38 8.17 14.13
CA PRO A 19 -30.50 7.66 13.09
C PRO A 19 -30.09 8.79 12.13
N PRO A 20 -28.78 8.99 11.87
CA PRO A 20 -28.34 9.96 10.88
C PRO A 20 -28.96 9.68 9.50
N SER A 21 -29.06 10.70 8.66
CA SER A 21 -29.52 10.51 7.27
C SER A 21 -28.61 9.51 6.56
N CYS A 22 -29.24 8.63 5.77
CA CYS A 22 -28.48 7.73 4.92
C CYS A 22 -27.68 8.57 3.92
N ALA A 23 -26.41 8.26 3.74
CA ALA A 23 -25.53 8.99 2.82
C ALA A 23 -25.93 8.82 1.34
N ARG A 24 -26.78 7.84 1.02
CA ARG A 24 -27.38 7.70 -0.32
C ARG A 24 -28.41 8.79 -0.57
N LEU A 25 -28.18 9.58 -1.62
CA LEU A 25 -29.15 10.56 -2.12
C LEU A 25 -30.45 9.89 -2.60
N ASP A 26 -30.36 8.74 -3.28
CA ASP A 26 -31.56 8.01 -3.77
C ASP A 26 -32.19 7.08 -2.71
N CYS A 27 -31.88 7.29 -1.42
CA CYS A 27 -32.43 6.45 -0.36
C CYS A 27 -33.92 6.73 -0.19
N ARG A 28 -34.76 5.71 -0.39
CA ARG A 28 -36.22 5.80 -0.18
C ARG A 28 -36.67 5.49 1.25
N SER A 29 -35.74 5.31 2.20
CA SER A 29 -36.09 4.98 3.58
C SER A 29 -36.58 6.22 4.34
N THR A 30 -37.79 6.14 4.90
CA THR A 30 -38.31 7.20 5.77
C THR A 30 -37.61 7.16 7.14
N PRO A 31 -37.52 8.28 7.87
CA PRO A 31 -36.97 8.30 9.24
C PRO A 31 -37.65 7.27 10.16
N LEU A 32 -38.98 7.12 10.05
CA LEU A 32 -39.74 6.11 10.79
C LEU A 32 -39.28 4.69 10.42
N ALA A 33 -39.22 4.34 9.13
CA ALA A 33 -38.77 3.02 8.69
C ALA A 33 -37.36 2.68 9.20
N ARG A 34 -36.49 3.69 9.38
CA ARG A 34 -35.14 3.53 9.93
C ARG A 34 -35.12 3.18 11.42
N ILE A 35 -36.06 3.72 12.21
CA ILE A 35 -36.22 3.38 13.62
C ILE A 35 -36.68 1.92 13.79
N TRP A 36 -37.53 1.45 12.87
CA TRP A 36 -38.06 0.09 12.87
C TRP A 36 -37.12 -0.95 12.22
N HIS A 37 -35.95 -0.54 11.71
CA HIS A 37 -34.98 -1.51 11.22
C HIS A 37 -34.50 -2.41 12.36
N ARG A 38 -34.65 -3.72 12.17
CA ARG A 38 -34.20 -4.74 13.15
C ARG A 38 -32.67 -4.80 13.30
N ARG A 39 -31.91 -4.16 12.41
CA ARG A 39 -30.44 -4.22 12.36
C ARG A 39 -29.83 -2.85 12.65
N PRO A 40 -28.66 -2.83 13.30
CA PRO A 40 -27.91 -1.60 13.47
C PRO A 40 -27.53 -1.01 12.10
N PRO A 41 -27.44 0.32 12.00
CA PRO A 41 -26.97 0.99 10.80
C PRO A 41 -25.52 0.61 10.49
N ILE A 42 -25.15 0.63 9.20
CA ILE A 42 -23.83 0.25 8.71
C ILE A 42 -23.00 1.53 8.51
N ARG A 43 -21.78 1.54 9.03
CA ARG A 43 -20.81 2.61 8.82
C ARG A 43 -19.83 2.20 7.73
N MET A 44 -19.79 2.93 6.63
CA MET A 44 -18.86 2.71 5.53
C MET A 44 -17.91 3.91 5.41
N GLN A 45 -16.65 3.78 5.81
CA GLN A 45 -15.62 4.83 5.67
C GLN A 45 -16.13 6.23 6.08
N ASN A 46 -16.62 6.34 7.31
CA ASN A 46 -17.22 7.57 7.89
C ASN A 46 -18.56 8.03 7.30
N THR A 47 -19.18 7.24 6.41
CA THR A 47 -20.56 7.47 5.94
C THR A 47 -21.53 6.49 6.59
N TRP A 48 -22.77 6.95 6.77
CA TRP A 48 -23.84 6.16 7.38
C TRP A 48 -24.78 5.60 6.32
N LEU A 49 -25.08 4.30 6.42
CA LEU A 49 -25.98 3.59 5.51
C LEU A 49 -27.05 2.84 6.32
N CYS A 50 -28.31 3.04 5.94
CA CYS A 50 -29.44 2.55 6.72
C CYS A 50 -29.74 1.06 6.53
N SER A 51 -29.26 0.44 5.44
CA SER A 51 -29.55 -0.95 5.12
C SER A 51 -28.46 -1.60 4.27
N PRO A 52 -28.39 -2.95 4.24
CA PRO A 52 -27.49 -3.68 3.33
C PRO A 52 -27.72 -3.35 1.85
N GLN A 53 -28.95 -3.03 1.44
CA GLN A 53 -29.25 -2.62 0.07
C GLN A 53 -28.65 -1.24 -0.25
N CYS A 54 -28.68 -0.30 0.71
CA CYS A 54 -28.02 0.99 0.53
C CYS A 54 -26.49 0.84 0.49
N LEU A 55 -25.94 -0.11 1.24
CA LEU A 55 -24.53 -0.52 1.15
C LEU A 55 -24.21 -1.09 -0.23
N GLU A 56 -24.96 -2.07 -0.73
CA GLU A 56 -24.76 -2.66 -2.05
C GLU A 56 -24.69 -1.58 -3.12
N LEU A 57 -25.71 -0.73 -3.21
CA LEU A 57 -25.75 0.31 -4.24
C LEU A 57 -24.63 1.36 -4.08
N GLN A 58 -24.16 1.64 -2.86
CA GLN A 58 -23.02 2.53 -2.62
C GLN A 58 -21.70 1.90 -3.06
N LEU A 59 -21.50 0.62 -2.72
CA LEU A 59 -20.33 -0.14 -3.14
C LEU A 59 -20.23 -0.23 -4.67
N VAL A 60 -21.35 -0.36 -5.38
CA VAL A 60 -21.35 -0.32 -6.86
C VAL A 60 -20.66 0.95 -7.36
N SER A 61 -21.11 2.11 -6.87
CA SER A 61 -20.54 3.40 -7.29
C SER A 61 -19.05 3.54 -6.93
N ILE A 62 -18.62 2.95 -5.81
CA ILE A 62 -17.22 2.99 -5.37
C ILE A 62 -16.37 2.08 -6.25
N PHE A 63 -16.82 0.85 -6.48
CA PHE A 63 -16.12 -0.11 -7.32
C PHE A 63 -15.99 0.40 -8.76
N ASP A 64 -17.04 1.03 -9.32
CA ASP A 64 -16.95 1.65 -10.64
C ASP A 64 -15.90 2.78 -10.67
N ARG A 65 -15.88 3.65 -9.65
CA ARG A 65 -14.86 4.71 -9.55
C ARG A 65 -13.44 4.16 -9.44
N ILE A 66 -13.24 3.10 -8.64
CA ILE A 66 -11.93 2.48 -8.48
C ILE A 66 -11.51 1.78 -9.78
N ALA A 67 -12.44 1.10 -10.47
CA ALA A 67 -12.17 0.43 -11.74
C ALA A 67 -11.82 1.42 -12.86
N LEU A 68 -12.41 2.62 -12.85
CA LEU A 68 -12.12 3.70 -13.80
C LEU A 68 -10.83 4.46 -13.47
N ALA A 69 -10.34 4.40 -12.22
CA ALA A 69 -9.11 5.05 -11.84
C ALA A 69 -7.92 4.35 -12.53
N ALA A 70 -7.28 5.03 -13.48
CA ALA A 70 -6.07 4.51 -14.11
C ALA A 70 -5.01 4.21 -13.04
N PRO A 71 -4.25 3.11 -13.16
CA PRO A 71 -3.14 2.86 -12.25
C PRO A 71 -2.20 4.06 -12.34
N PRO A 72 -1.79 4.68 -11.21
CA PRO A 72 -0.89 5.81 -11.24
C PRO A 72 0.40 5.39 -11.94
N SER A 73 0.64 5.94 -13.13
CA SER A 73 1.84 5.69 -13.91
C SER A 73 2.99 6.48 -13.27
N VAL A 74 3.61 5.89 -12.24
CA VAL A 74 4.80 6.47 -11.62
C VAL A 74 5.97 6.27 -12.58
N SER A 75 6.04 7.11 -13.62
CA SER A 75 7.18 7.19 -14.52
C SER A 75 8.41 7.62 -13.70
N SER A 76 9.38 6.73 -13.56
CA SER A 76 10.58 6.91 -12.74
C SER A 76 11.66 7.75 -13.43
N ARG A 77 11.28 8.75 -14.23
CA ARG A 77 12.23 9.47 -15.10
C ARG A 77 13.27 10.33 -14.36
N HIS A 78 13.10 10.54 -13.05
CA HIS A 78 13.95 11.42 -12.24
C HIS A 78 14.72 10.71 -11.11
N ARG A 79 14.78 9.37 -11.10
CA ARG A 79 15.52 8.66 -10.05
C ARG A 79 16.95 8.37 -10.51
N VAL A 80 17.92 8.65 -9.64
CA VAL A 80 19.30 8.24 -9.86
C VAL A 80 19.34 6.71 -9.94
N PRO A 81 19.93 6.12 -10.98
CA PRO A 81 20.11 4.68 -11.10
C PRO A 81 20.84 4.08 -9.90
N LEU A 82 20.43 2.88 -9.48
CA LEU A 82 20.99 2.20 -8.30
C LEU A 82 22.52 2.05 -8.40
N GLY A 83 23.03 1.64 -9.57
CA GLY A 83 24.47 1.46 -9.79
C GLY A 83 25.26 2.75 -9.62
N LEU A 84 24.72 3.89 -10.05
CA LEU A 84 25.37 5.20 -9.88
C LEU A 84 25.35 5.65 -8.42
N LEU A 85 24.26 5.38 -7.68
CA LEU A 85 24.24 5.61 -6.23
C LEU A 85 25.31 4.78 -5.52
N MET A 86 25.41 3.50 -5.86
CA MET A 86 26.39 2.60 -5.24
C MET A 86 27.84 3.01 -5.56
N LEU A 87 28.11 3.48 -6.77
CA LEU A 87 29.40 4.06 -7.17
C LEU A 87 29.72 5.32 -6.35
N ALA A 88 28.77 6.26 -6.27
CA ALA A 88 28.94 7.52 -5.55
C ALA A 88 29.21 7.33 -4.05
N HIS A 89 28.67 6.26 -3.46
CA HIS A 89 28.90 5.88 -2.06
C HIS A 89 30.11 4.97 -1.84
N GLY A 90 30.89 4.68 -2.90
CA GLY A 90 32.11 3.85 -2.80
C GLY A 90 31.84 2.37 -2.50
N TYR A 91 30.61 1.89 -2.68
CA TYR A 91 30.31 0.46 -2.55
C TYR A 91 30.83 -0.37 -3.71
N LEU A 92 31.07 0.30 -4.85
CA LEU A 92 31.55 -0.29 -6.10
C LEU A 92 32.57 0.65 -6.73
N ASN A 93 33.43 0.09 -7.57
CA ASN A 93 34.20 0.86 -8.55
C ASN A 93 33.58 0.77 -9.96
N GLU A 94 34.09 1.59 -10.88
CA GLU A 94 33.58 1.67 -12.26
C GLU A 94 33.67 0.33 -13.01
N ILE A 95 34.79 -0.39 -12.83
CA ILE A 95 35.04 -1.68 -13.49
C ILE A 95 34.02 -2.74 -13.03
N GLN A 96 33.74 -2.80 -11.73
CA GLN A 96 32.75 -3.70 -11.14
C GLN A 96 31.34 -3.39 -11.66
N LEU A 97 30.97 -2.10 -11.71
CA LEU A 97 29.66 -1.68 -12.22
C LEU A 97 29.50 -2.01 -13.70
N GLN A 98 30.51 -1.71 -14.54
CA GLN A 98 30.48 -2.05 -15.97
C GLN A 98 30.40 -3.55 -16.20
N SER A 99 31.16 -4.33 -15.44
CA SER A 99 31.16 -5.80 -15.53
C SER A 99 29.78 -6.38 -15.16
N ALA A 100 29.14 -5.86 -14.11
CA ALA A 100 27.78 -6.27 -13.72
C ALA A 100 26.72 -5.89 -14.77
N LEU A 101 26.82 -4.69 -15.36
CA LEU A 101 25.93 -4.26 -16.44
C LEU A 101 26.09 -5.11 -17.70
N ALA A 102 27.32 -5.46 -18.07
CA ALA A 102 27.61 -6.34 -19.21
C ALA A 102 27.00 -7.73 -18.99
N ALA A 103 27.19 -8.32 -17.81
CA ALA A 103 26.59 -9.61 -17.44
C ALA A 103 25.06 -9.56 -17.45
N GLN A 104 24.46 -8.50 -16.88
CA GLN A 104 23.01 -8.29 -16.91
C GLN A 104 22.48 -8.18 -18.34
N HIS A 105 23.13 -7.39 -19.18
CA HIS A 105 22.76 -7.19 -20.57
C HIS A 105 22.86 -8.50 -21.37
N GLN A 106 23.95 -9.25 -21.20
CA GLN A 106 24.15 -10.54 -21.86
C GLN A 106 23.08 -11.56 -21.46
N ALA A 107 22.67 -11.57 -20.19
CA ALA A 107 21.63 -12.46 -19.70
C ALA A 107 20.20 -12.02 -20.06
N GLY A 108 20.00 -10.73 -20.37
CA GLY A 108 18.70 -10.15 -20.73
C GLY A 108 17.65 -10.15 -19.59
N ARG A 109 18.07 -10.38 -18.33
CA ARG A 109 17.16 -10.53 -17.19
C ARG A 109 17.82 -10.16 -15.85
N GLY A 110 16.99 -10.08 -14.81
CA GLY A 110 17.43 -9.83 -13.43
C GLY A 110 17.73 -8.35 -13.17
N LYS A 111 17.79 -7.98 -11.91
CA LYS A 111 18.04 -6.59 -11.49
C LYS A 111 19.54 -6.34 -11.33
N ILE A 112 19.98 -5.11 -11.53
CA ILE A 112 21.41 -4.77 -11.40
C ILE A 112 21.94 -5.09 -10.00
N GLY A 113 21.15 -4.86 -8.94
CA GLY A 113 21.51 -5.23 -7.57
C GLY A 113 21.77 -6.73 -7.39
N GLU A 114 20.96 -7.59 -8.01
CA GLU A 114 21.12 -9.05 -7.96
C GLU A 114 22.40 -9.50 -8.65
N TRP A 115 22.74 -8.88 -9.79
CA TRP A 115 24.00 -9.12 -10.50
C TRP A 115 25.23 -8.67 -9.72
N LEU A 116 25.14 -7.50 -9.08
CA LEU A 116 26.21 -7.01 -8.21
C LEU A 116 26.45 -7.94 -7.02
N GLN A 117 25.39 -8.55 -6.47
CA GLN A 117 25.49 -9.55 -5.41
C GLN A 117 26.03 -10.89 -5.90
N SER A 118 25.54 -11.39 -7.04
CA SER A 118 25.94 -12.71 -7.58
C SER A 118 27.41 -12.74 -8.01
N LEU A 119 27.93 -11.62 -8.50
CA LEU A 119 29.34 -11.43 -8.84
C LEU A 119 30.23 -11.12 -7.63
N GLY A 120 29.66 -11.03 -6.43
CA GLY A 120 30.40 -10.73 -5.19
C GLY A 120 30.89 -9.28 -5.08
N PHE A 121 30.39 -8.36 -5.90
CA PHE A 121 30.79 -6.96 -5.89
C PHE A 121 30.08 -6.15 -4.80
N ALA A 122 28.87 -6.57 -4.39
CA ALA A 122 28.12 -5.92 -3.33
C ALA A 122 27.47 -6.91 -2.36
N THR A 123 27.37 -6.50 -1.10
CA THR A 123 26.61 -7.21 -0.08
C THR A 123 25.13 -6.84 -0.14
N ASP A 124 24.29 -7.70 0.43
CA ASP A 124 22.85 -7.45 0.62
C ASP A 124 22.55 -6.15 1.36
N ARG A 125 23.33 -5.85 2.39
CA ARG A 125 23.19 -4.60 3.16
C ARG A 125 23.49 -3.37 2.32
N GLN A 126 24.52 -3.42 1.46
CA GLN A 126 24.88 -2.30 0.59
C GLN A 126 23.81 -2.03 -0.48
N VAL A 127 23.24 -3.09 -1.08
CA VAL A 127 22.14 -2.95 -2.06
C VAL A 127 20.90 -2.36 -1.41
N VAL A 128 20.47 -2.87 -0.25
CA VAL A 128 19.29 -2.35 0.47
C VAL A 128 19.51 -0.91 0.95
N ALA A 129 20.71 -0.56 1.43
CA ALA A 129 21.04 0.81 1.79
C ALA A 129 20.95 1.76 0.58
N ALA A 130 21.48 1.35 -0.57
CA ALA A 130 21.42 2.14 -1.80
C ALA A 130 19.97 2.30 -2.32
N LEU A 131 19.15 1.26 -2.24
CA LEU A 131 17.71 1.36 -2.51
C LEU A 131 17.05 2.32 -1.51
N GLY A 132 17.43 2.29 -0.23
CA GLY A 132 16.89 3.19 0.78
C GLY A 132 17.11 4.66 0.43
N MET A 133 18.31 4.98 -0.05
CA MET A 133 18.63 6.31 -0.56
C MET A 133 17.85 6.65 -1.82
N GLN A 134 17.72 5.70 -2.76
CA GLN A 134 16.96 5.88 -4.00
C GLN A 134 15.47 6.20 -3.76
N TRP A 135 14.89 5.66 -2.69
CA TRP A 135 13.47 5.76 -2.37
C TRP A 135 13.15 6.69 -1.20
N ALA A 136 14.16 7.34 -0.62
CA ALA A 136 14.05 8.08 0.64
C ALA A 136 13.33 7.26 1.73
N CYS A 137 13.68 5.97 1.81
CA CYS A 137 13.02 4.97 2.64
C CYS A 137 14.05 4.28 3.54
N PRO A 138 13.84 4.20 4.86
CA PRO A 138 14.84 3.62 5.75
C PRO A 138 15.03 2.12 5.48
N PRO A 139 16.29 1.62 5.41
CA PRO A 139 16.56 0.20 5.39
C PRO A 139 16.23 -0.40 6.76
N LEU A 140 15.53 -1.53 6.76
CA LEU A 140 15.14 -2.24 7.96
C LEU A 140 15.97 -3.51 8.12
N LEU A 141 16.69 -3.58 9.23
CA LEU A 141 17.37 -4.78 9.67
C LEU A 141 16.49 -5.47 10.72
N LEU A 142 15.71 -6.46 10.27
CA LEU A 142 14.97 -7.31 11.19
C LEU A 142 15.92 -8.29 11.87
N ARG A 143 15.99 -8.22 13.19
CA ARG A 143 16.67 -9.22 14.03
C ARG A 143 15.75 -10.38 14.38
N GLU A 144 14.46 -10.09 14.52
CA GLU A 144 13.40 -11.01 14.89
C GLU A 144 12.25 -10.92 13.88
N PHE A 145 11.51 -12.01 13.74
CA PHE A 145 10.32 -12.03 12.88
C PHE A 145 9.22 -11.14 13.48
N PRO A 146 8.41 -10.48 12.62
CA PRO A 146 7.26 -9.72 13.09
C PRO A 146 6.33 -10.57 13.95
N ASP A 147 5.73 -9.94 14.96
CA ASP A 147 4.69 -10.58 15.76
C ASP A 147 3.56 -11.08 14.85
N ARG A 148 3.09 -12.32 15.11
CA ARG A 148 2.02 -12.94 14.31
C ARG A 148 0.79 -12.04 14.17
N GLN A 149 0.41 -11.34 15.23
CA GLN A 149 -0.73 -10.42 15.23
C GLN A 149 -0.56 -9.28 14.21
N CYS A 150 0.66 -8.78 14.01
CA CYS A 150 0.97 -7.77 13.00
C CYS A 150 0.87 -8.35 11.59
N THR A 151 1.36 -9.57 11.39
CA THR A 151 1.32 -10.28 10.10
C THR A 151 -0.11 -10.44 9.59
N PHE A 152 -1.08 -10.67 10.47
CA PHE A 152 -2.47 -10.90 10.10
C PHE A 152 -3.22 -9.61 9.73
N LEU A 153 -2.73 -8.43 10.08
CA LEU A 153 -3.39 -7.18 9.72
C LEU A 153 -3.64 -7.04 8.22
N LEU A 154 -2.82 -7.67 7.36
CA LEU A 154 -3.00 -7.71 5.92
C LEU A 154 -3.35 -9.12 5.43
N PRO A 155 -4.33 -9.27 4.51
CA PRO A 155 -4.59 -10.53 3.82
C PRO A 155 -3.35 -11.11 3.13
N GLN A 156 -3.07 -12.40 3.33
CA GLN A 156 -1.92 -13.08 2.71
C GLN A 156 -1.87 -12.98 1.17
N PRO A 157 -2.99 -13.04 0.41
CA PRO A 157 -2.94 -12.82 -1.03
C PRO A 157 -2.37 -11.45 -1.41
N LEU A 158 -2.70 -10.40 -0.65
CA LEU A 158 -2.14 -9.06 -0.88
C LEU A 158 -0.64 -9.03 -0.59
N GLN A 159 -0.20 -9.62 0.52
CA GLN A 159 1.21 -9.67 0.89
C GLN A 159 2.05 -10.34 -0.20
N LYS A 160 1.58 -11.48 -0.73
CA LYS A 160 2.26 -12.25 -1.77
C LYS A 160 2.31 -11.53 -3.11
N VAL A 161 1.15 -11.09 -3.60
CA VAL A 161 1.04 -10.50 -4.94
C VAL A 161 1.74 -9.13 -5.01
N LEU A 162 1.68 -8.36 -3.93
CA LEU A 162 2.30 -7.03 -3.86
C LEU A 162 3.72 -7.06 -3.30
N ARG A 163 4.23 -8.25 -2.91
CA ARG A 163 5.53 -8.46 -2.26
C ARG A 163 5.81 -7.43 -1.17
N LEU A 164 4.89 -7.37 -0.21
CA LEU A 164 4.98 -6.50 0.97
C LEU A 164 4.66 -7.29 2.23
N MET A 165 5.16 -6.82 3.37
CA MET A 165 4.96 -7.47 4.65
C MET A 165 4.71 -6.45 5.76
N PRO A 166 3.62 -6.56 6.54
CA PRO A 166 3.50 -5.77 7.77
C PRO A 166 4.50 -6.29 8.80
N VAL A 167 5.38 -5.41 9.30
CA VAL A 167 6.52 -5.82 10.16
C VAL A 167 6.43 -5.31 11.59
N ARG A 168 5.64 -4.26 11.84
CA ARG A 168 5.42 -3.73 13.18
C ARG A 168 4.15 -2.92 13.27
N TRP A 169 3.34 -3.16 14.29
CA TRP A 169 2.17 -2.36 14.63
C TRP A 169 2.45 -1.54 15.90
N LEU A 170 2.28 -0.22 15.82
CA LEU A 170 2.34 0.69 16.96
C LEU A 170 0.92 1.15 17.31
N ALA A 171 0.33 0.54 18.34
CA ALA A 171 -1.06 0.78 18.72
C ALA A 171 -1.33 2.24 19.16
N ALA A 172 -0.39 2.85 19.91
CA ALA A 172 -0.55 4.20 20.46
C ALA A 172 -0.75 5.27 19.36
N THR A 173 -0.08 5.11 18.22
CA THR A 173 -0.13 6.04 17.09
C THR A 173 -0.91 5.49 15.89
N ARG A 174 -1.49 4.28 16.02
CA ARG A 174 -2.11 3.52 14.92
C ARG A 174 -1.22 3.50 13.68
N THR A 175 0.05 3.15 13.85
CA THR A 175 1.06 3.19 12.79
C THR A 175 1.52 1.78 12.43
N LEU A 176 1.41 1.42 11.16
CA LEU A 176 1.86 0.14 10.61
C LEU A 176 3.13 0.33 9.79
N TYR A 177 4.21 -0.34 10.19
CA TYR A 177 5.41 -0.42 9.38
C TYR A 177 5.23 -1.52 8.34
N VAL A 178 5.50 -1.19 7.08
CA VAL A 178 5.32 -2.10 5.94
C VAL A 178 6.64 -2.23 5.20
N ALA A 179 7.17 -3.45 5.17
CA ALA A 179 8.39 -3.77 4.44
C ALA A 179 8.10 -3.97 2.95
N HIS A 180 9.03 -3.49 2.12
CA HIS A 180 9.08 -3.65 0.67
C HIS A 180 10.49 -4.10 0.27
N SER A 181 10.63 -4.89 -0.80
CA SER A 181 11.98 -5.36 -1.21
C SER A 181 12.66 -4.52 -2.28
N GLU A 182 11.90 -3.73 -3.05
CA GLU A 182 12.45 -2.99 -4.19
C GLU A 182 11.91 -1.57 -4.30
N LYS A 183 10.59 -1.45 -4.44
CA LYS A 183 9.89 -0.20 -4.70
C LYS A 183 8.79 -0.01 -3.68
N VAL A 184 8.72 1.19 -3.13
CA VAL A 184 7.60 1.62 -2.31
C VAL A 184 6.42 1.97 -3.22
N ASN A 185 5.30 1.28 -3.04
CA ASN A 185 4.05 1.53 -3.76
C ASN A 185 3.11 2.35 -2.87
N TYR A 186 3.26 3.68 -2.92
CA TYR A 186 2.45 4.61 -2.11
C TYR A 186 0.92 4.48 -2.32
N PRO A 187 0.40 4.27 -3.55
CA PRO A 187 -1.02 3.96 -3.74
C PRO A 187 -1.51 2.74 -2.93
N VAL A 188 -0.71 1.66 -2.89
CA VAL A 188 -1.02 0.48 -2.08
C VAL A 188 -0.98 0.81 -0.59
N LEU A 189 0.01 1.60 -0.14
CA LEU A 189 0.07 2.07 1.25
C LEU A 189 -1.16 2.89 1.64
N SER A 190 -1.60 3.82 0.79
CA SER A 190 -2.81 4.61 1.03
C SER A 190 -4.07 3.73 1.10
N ALA A 191 -4.17 2.70 0.26
CA ALA A 191 -5.26 1.73 0.34
C ALA A 191 -5.26 0.95 1.66
N ILE A 192 -4.07 0.56 2.15
CA ILE A 192 -3.89 -0.06 3.46
C ILE A 192 -4.33 0.89 4.58
N GLU A 193 -3.90 2.16 4.55
CA GLU A 193 -4.30 3.18 5.52
C GLU A 193 -5.82 3.35 5.57
N GLN A 194 -6.47 3.41 4.41
CA GLN A 194 -7.91 3.56 4.28
C GLN A 194 -8.69 2.36 4.85
N VAL A 195 -8.23 1.14 4.58
CA VAL A 195 -8.90 -0.09 5.03
C VAL A 195 -8.63 -0.40 6.51
N LEU A 196 -7.41 -0.17 6.99
CA LEU A 196 -7.00 -0.43 8.37
C LEU A 196 -7.25 0.73 9.33
N ASP A 197 -7.60 1.91 8.81
CA ASP A 197 -7.75 3.14 9.60
C ASP A 197 -6.48 3.49 10.38
N CYS A 198 -5.34 3.46 9.69
CA CYS A 198 -4.03 3.60 10.29
C CYS A 198 -3.15 4.51 9.43
N ARG A 199 -1.97 4.87 9.94
CA ARG A 199 -0.88 5.44 9.15
C ARG A 199 0.09 4.34 8.77
N THR A 200 0.71 4.44 7.60
CA THR A 200 1.77 3.52 7.19
C THR A 200 3.13 4.19 7.17
N VAL A 201 4.17 3.41 7.48
CA VAL A 201 5.57 3.80 7.32
C VAL A 201 6.24 2.75 6.46
N PRO A 202 6.68 3.08 5.24
CA PRO A 202 7.41 2.13 4.41
C PRO A 202 8.82 1.89 4.97
N CYS A 203 9.31 0.67 4.80
CA CYS A 203 10.69 0.29 5.08
C CYS A 203 11.20 -0.61 3.96
N LEU A 204 12.51 -0.60 3.72
CA LEU A 204 13.13 -1.51 2.74
C LEU A 204 13.81 -2.69 3.41
N VAL A 205 13.61 -3.88 2.85
CA VAL A 205 14.29 -5.11 3.22
C VAL A 205 14.92 -5.72 1.97
N SER A 206 15.82 -6.70 2.13
CA SER A 206 16.29 -7.44 0.97
C SER A 206 15.25 -8.41 0.43
N ASP A 207 15.37 -8.76 -0.86
CA ASP A 207 14.53 -9.77 -1.49
C ASP A 207 14.60 -11.11 -0.72
N ARG A 208 15.79 -11.54 -0.29
CA ARG A 208 15.98 -12.75 0.51
C ARG A 208 15.22 -12.71 1.85
N LEU A 209 15.20 -11.55 2.51
CA LEU A 209 14.44 -11.39 3.76
C LEU A 209 12.94 -11.36 3.47
N MET A 210 12.50 -10.68 2.41
CA MET A 210 11.09 -10.66 2.00
C MET A 210 10.56 -12.06 1.68
N ASP A 211 11.31 -12.86 0.93
CA ASP A 211 10.92 -14.23 0.60
C ASP A 211 10.74 -15.08 1.86
N ARG A 212 11.69 -15.02 2.81
CA ARG A 212 11.57 -15.70 4.10
C ARG A 212 10.34 -15.25 4.91
N LEU A 213 10.04 -13.96 4.91
CA LEU A 213 8.86 -13.42 5.61
C LEU A 213 7.56 -13.94 4.99
N LEU A 214 7.47 -13.96 3.66
CA LEU A 214 6.29 -14.41 2.92
C LEU A 214 6.06 -15.93 3.06
N GLU A 215 7.13 -16.72 3.10
CA GLU A 215 7.07 -18.17 3.34
C GLU A 215 6.52 -18.50 4.74
N GLN A 216 7.00 -17.81 5.78
CA GLN A 216 6.60 -18.09 7.16
C GLN A 216 5.17 -17.65 7.52
N THR A 217 4.61 -16.72 6.74
CA THR A 217 3.24 -16.22 6.95
C THR A 217 2.17 -17.27 6.59
N GLY A 218 2.54 -18.39 5.97
CA GLY A 218 1.63 -19.39 5.39
C GLY A 218 0.74 -20.20 6.32
N THR A 219 0.69 -19.96 7.63
CA THR A 219 0.03 -20.88 8.59
C THR A 219 -1.01 -20.28 9.54
N ALA A 220 -1.23 -18.97 9.56
CA ALA A 220 -2.24 -18.40 10.46
C ALA A 220 -3.06 -17.26 9.84
N SER A 221 -4.28 -17.11 10.34
CA SER A 221 -5.48 -16.85 9.55
C SER A 221 -6.21 -15.55 9.92
N HIS A 222 -6.75 -14.87 8.91
CA HIS A 222 -8.05 -14.16 8.98
C HIS A 222 -9.02 -14.87 8.04
N HIS A 223 -10.32 -14.61 8.19
CA HIS A 223 -11.35 -15.03 7.24
C HIS A 223 -11.22 -14.25 5.92
N VAL A 224 -10.18 -14.57 5.14
CA VAL A 224 -9.98 -14.02 3.80
C VAL A 224 -10.78 -14.86 2.81
N ARG A 225 -11.62 -14.21 2.00
CA ARG A 225 -12.35 -14.81 0.87
C ARG A 225 -11.88 -14.15 -0.41
N LEU A 226 -11.26 -14.96 -1.27
CA LEU A 226 -10.81 -14.53 -2.59
C LEU A 226 -11.85 -14.90 -3.65
N PHE A 227 -12.18 -13.94 -4.50
CA PHE A 227 -13.12 -14.09 -5.61
C PHE A 227 -12.42 -13.69 -6.92
N ASP A 228 -11.98 -14.69 -7.69
CA ASP A 228 -11.07 -14.50 -8.83
C ASP A 228 -11.75 -14.47 -10.22
N ARG A 229 -13.09 -14.64 -10.27
CA ARG A 229 -13.84 -14.78 -11.53
C ARG A 229 -15.12 -13.94 -11.60
N MET A 230 -15.20 -12.89 -10.79
CA MET A 230 -16.41 -12.06 -10.73
C MET A 230 -16.33 -10.94 -11.75
N SER A 231 -17.43 -10.71 -12.49
CA SER A 231 -17.49 -9.69 -13.52
C SER A 231 -18.53 -8.64 -13.13
N GLY A 232 -18.04 -7.53 -12.58
CA GLY A 232 -18.83 -6.30 -12.44
C GLY A 232 -19.16 -5.89 -11.02
N SER A 233 -19.21 -4.57 -10.82
CA SER A 233 -19.40 -3.92 -9.53
C SER A 233 -20.69 -4.34 -8.80
N ALA A 234 -21.77 -4.60 -9.54
CA ALA A 234 -23.04 -5.04 -8.98
C ALA A 234 -22.95 -6.38 -8.23
N GLU A 235 -22.30 -7.38 -8.85
CA GLU A 235 -22.17 -8.71 -8.26
C GLU A 235 -21.25 -8.69 -7.04
N MET A 236 -20.09 -8.03 -7.14
CA MET A 236 -19.16 -7.86 -6.02
C MET A 236 -19.84 -7.16 -4.83
N SER A 237 -20.64 -6.13 -5.11
CA SER A 237 -21.35 -5.36 -4.08
C SER A 237 -22.41 -6.19 -3.36
N ARG A 238 -23.14 -7.02 -4.11
CA ARG A 238 -24.15 -7.93 -3.56
C ARG A 238 -23.51 -8.98 -2.66
N ILE A 239 -22.37 -9.53 -3.07
CA ILE A 239 -21.60 -10.47 -2.25
C ILE A 239 -21.17 -9.78 -0.95
N ALA A 240 -20.56 -8.59 -1.02
CA ALA A 240 -20.14 -7.85 0.17
C ALA A 240 -21.32 -7.56 1.12
N ALA A 241 -22.46 -7.10 0.60
CA ALA A 241 -23.67 -6.86 1.39
C ALA A 241 -24.23 -8.14 2.02
N SER A 242 -24.22 -9.27 1.30
CA SER A 242 -24.61 -10.58 1.83
C SER A 242 -23.72 -11.02 3.01
N TYR A 243 -22.41 -10.77 2.91
CA TYR A 243 -21.50 -11.06 4.02
C TYR A 243 -21.74 -10.17 5.23
N VAL A 244 -21.99 -8.87 5.05
CA VAL A 244 -22.41 -7.98 6.15
C VAL A 244 -23.68 -8.50 6.83
N VAL A 245 -24.63 -9.00 6.04
CA VAL A 245 -25.86 -9.60 6.57
C VAL A 245 -25.56 -10.86 7.39
N ARG A 246 -24.61 -11.68 6.93
CA ARG A 246 -24.26 -12.96 7.56
C ARG A 246 -23.40 -12.80 8.81
N THR A 247 -22.41 -11.91 8.80
CA THR A 247 -21.50 -11.69 9.94
C THR A 247 -22.05 -10.71 10.95
N GLY A 248 -23.04 -9.88 10.57
CA GLY A 248 -23.56 -8.82 11.42
C GLY A 248 -22.60 -7.63 11.56
N ALA A 249 -21.58 -7.53 10.68
CA ALA A 249 -20.63 -6.43 10.69
C ALA A 249 -21.33 -5.07 10.61
N THR A 250 -20.90 -4.14 11.46
CA THR A 250 -21.46 -2.79 11.51
C THR A 250 -20.55 -1.75 10.88
N GLU A 251 -19.30 -2.11 10.61
CA GLU A 251 -18.34 -1.26 9.92
C GLU A 251 -17.73 -1.96 8.71
N VAL A 252 -17.68 -1.23 7.60
CA VAL A 252 -17.20 -1.70 6.31
C VAL A 252 -16.19 -0.69 5.78
N ARG A 253 -15.04 -1.18 5.31
CA ARG A 253 -14.02 -0.37 4.65
C ARG A 253 -13.63 -1.00 3.33
N VAL A 254 -13.36 -0.16 2.34
CA VAL A 254 -13.15 -0.58 0.95
C VAL A 254 -12.05 0.23 0.26
N ALA A 255 -11.12 -0.42 -0.42
CA ALA A 255 -10.15 0.27 -1.26
C ALA A 255 -9.73 -0.58 -2.46
N GLY A 256 -9.28 0.07 -3.53
CA GLY A 256 -8.48 -0.59 -4.55
C GLY A 256 -7.06 -0.77 -4.05
N CYS A 257 -6.60 -2.01 -3.96
CA CYS A 257 -5.28 -2.36 -3.44
C CYS A 257 -4.56 -3.27 -4.43
N GLY A 258 -3.78 -2.64 -5.33
CA GLY A 258 -3.13 -3.33 -6.43
C GLY A 258 -4.16 -4.02 -7.35
N PRO A 259 -4.07 -5.35 -7.58
CA PRO A 259 -5.00 -6.04 -8.46
C PRO A 259 -6.34 -6.40 -7.80
N TYR A 260 -6.57 -6.00 -6.54
CA TYR A 260 -7.76 -6.36 -5.80
C TYR A 260 -8.61 -5.15 -5.44
N LEU A 261 -9.93 -5.33 -5.48
CA LEU A 261 -10.86 -4.56 -4.65
C LEU A 261 -10.93 -5.25 -3.28
N TRP A 262 -10.44 -4.57 -2.25
CA TRP A 262 -10.39 -5.08 -0.90
C TRP A 262 -11.53 -4.48 -0.08
N VAL A 263 -12.42 -5.33 0.43
CA VAL A 263 -13.46 -4.97 1.39
C VAL A 263 -13.15 -5.65 2.72
N ARG A 264 -12.97 -4.87 3.78
CA ARG A 264 -12.85 -5.36 5.16
C ARG A 264 -14.15 -5.11 5.91
N LEU A 265 -14.68 -6.17 6.51
CA LEU A 265 -15.81 -6.15 7.40
C LEU A 265 -15.29 -6.23 8.83
N GLN A 266 -15.59 -5.23 9.66
CA GLN A 266 -15.25 -5.28 11.08
C GLN A 266 -16.37 -6.03 11.82
N ASP A 267 -16.14 -7.32 11.96
CA ASP A 267 -16.76 -8.23 12.92
C ASP A 267 -15.70 -8.62 13.99
N PRO A 268 -16.02 -9.41 15.04
CA PRO A 268 -15.05 -9.76 16.08
C PRO A 268 -13.71 -10.34 15.56
N ASP A 269 -13.73 -11.02 14.42
CA ASP A 269 -12.56 -11.70 13.84
C ASP A 269 -11.98 -10.99 12.60
N ALA A 270 -12.64 -9.91 12.15
CA ALA A 270 -12.43 -9.20 10.90
C ALA A 270 -12.42 -10.12 9.65
N THR A 271 -13.44 -9.98 8.80
CA THR A 271 -13.53 -10.70 7.53
C THR A 271 -13.03 -9.84 6.38
N ASP A 272 -12.13 -10.38 5.56
CA ASP A 272 -11.61 -9.73 4.35
C ASP A 272 -12.16 -10.38 3.09
N LEU A 273 -12.78 -9.58 2.22
CA LEU A 273 -13.21 -9.99 0.90
C LEU A 273 -12.27 -9.34 -0.12
N LEU A 274 -11.64 -10.18 -0.93
CA LEU A 274 -10.78 -9.75 -2.03
C LEU A 274 -11.44 -10.14 -3.33
N PHE A 275 -11.79 -9.15 -4.14
CA PHE A 275 -12.26 -9.37 -5.51
C PHE A 275 -11.13 -9.01 -6.46
N THR A 276 -10.77 -9.92 -7.37
CA THR A 276 -9.84 -9.57 -8.44
C THR A 276 -10.48 -8.46 -9.27
N ALA A 277 -9.82 -7.31 -9.36
CA ALA A 277 -10.32 -6.19 -10.13
C ALA A 277 -10.46 -6.62 -11.60
N PRO A 278 -11.58 -6.32 -12.28
CA PRO A 278 -11.72 -6.62 -13.69
C PRO A 278 -10.56 -5.93 -14.42
N ARG A 279 -9.72 -6.72 -15.10
CA ARG A 279 -8.60 -6.20 -15.88
C ARG A 279 -9.17 -5.17 -16.86
N SER A 280 -8.88 -3.89 -16.67
CA SER A 280 -8.97 -2.92 -17.76
C SER A 280 -8.13 -3.51 -18.89
N ALA A 281 -8.75 -3.86 -20.01
CA ALA A 281 -8.13 -4.57 -21.13
C ALA A 281 -6.67 -4.16 -21.27
N GLU A 282 -5.78 -5.11 -20.98
CA GLU A 282 -4.35 -5.01 -21.19
C GLU A 282 -4.18 -4.58 -22.65
N LYS A 283 -3.77 -3.31 -22.88
CA LYS A 283 -3.42 -2.86 -24.22
C LYS A 283 -2.32 -3.80 -24.68
N ASP A 284 -2.66 -4.64 -25.65
CA ASP A 284 -1.74 -5.56 -26.30
C ASP A 284 -0.45 -4.81 -26.67
N PRO A 285 0.73 -5.19 -26.15
CA PRO A 285 2.00 -4.53 -26.47
C PRO A 285 2.39 -4.66 -27.95
N ARG A 286 1.59 -5.34 -28.78
CA ARG A 286 1.82 -5.49 -30.22
C ARG A 286 1.24 -4.37 -31.10
N LEU A 287 0.55 -3.39 -30.54
CA LEU A 287 0.00 -2.26 -31.31
C LEU A 287 0.27 -0.92 -30.64
N THR A 288 1.46 -0.35 -30.89
CA THR A 288 1.66 1.11 -31.09
C THR A 288 3.05 1.38 -31.66
N PHE A 289 3.21 1.15 -32.96
CA PHE A 289 4.08 1.99 -33.77
C PHE A 289 3.25 3.19 -34.22
N GLY A 290 3.76 4.40 -33.93
CA GLY A 290 3.12 5.66 -34.26
C GLY A 290 4.07 6.78 -33.90
N THR A 291 5.03 7.01 -34.78
CA THR A 291 5.93 8.17 -34.85
C THR A 291 5.23 9.48 -34.48
N VAL A 292 5.77 10.18 -33.48
CA VAL A 292 5.70 11.64 -33.44
C VAL A 292 7.10 12.18 -33.18
N THR A 293 7.63 12.73 -34.26
CA THR A 293 8.88 13.47 -34.40
C THR A 293 8.85 14.74 -33.54
N SER A 294 9.92 14.96 -32.79
CA SER A 294 10.55 16.25 -32.43
C SER A 294 9.66 17.45 -32.08
N LEU A 295 9.87 17.99 -30.88
CA LEU A 295 10.23 19.41 -30.71
C LEU A 295 11.13 19.58 -29.47
N GLN A 296 12.20 20.36 -29.67
CA GLN A 296 13.39 20.53 -28.83
C GLN A 296 13.21 21.58 -27.70
N GLN A 297 13.95 21.36 -26.60
CA GLN A 297 14.64 22.35 -25.71
C GLN A 297 13.80 23.32 -24.81
N PRO A 298 14.42 24.05 -23.84
CA PRO A 298 15.30 23.62 -22.75
C PRO A 298 14.93 24.27 -21.38
N LEU A 299 14.98 23.57 -20.24
CA LEU A 299 14.98 24.23 -18.91
C LEU A 299 15.84 23.45 -17.91
N ALA A 300 17.16 23.50 -18.12
CA ALA A 300 18.18 23.07 -17.17
C ALA A 300 19.07 24.26 -16.82
N ARG A 301 18.52 25.26 -16.12
CA ARG A 301 19.26 26.42 -15.58
C ARG A 301 18.44 27.12 -14.49
N VAL A 302 18.16 26.48 -13.35
CA VAL A 302 17.71 27.22 -12.13
C VAL A 302 18.20 26.58 -10.81
N PHE A 303 18.46 25.27 -10.71
CA PHE A 303 18.71 24.64 -9.38
C PHE A 303 20.18 24.37 -9.02
N ALA A 304 21.14 25.16 -9.53
CA ALA A 304 22.56 25.00 -9.23
C ALA A 304 23.17 26.09 -8.32
N GLU A 305 22.38 26.98 -7.70
CA GLU A 305 22.93 28.14 -6.97
C GLU A 305 22.58 28.23 -5.47
N HIS A 306 22.12 27.17 -4.82
CA HIS A 306 21.82 27.21 -3.36
C HIS A 306 22.52 26.17 -2.49
N ALA A 307 23.61 25.55 -2.96
CA ALA A 307 24.37 24.55 -2.19
C ALA A 307 25.87 24.87 -2.04
N VAL A 308 26.25 26.16 -1.95
CA VAL A 308 27.66 26.59 -1.71
C VAL A 308 27.80 27.56 -0.53
N ARG A 309 26.91 27.52 0.45
CA ARG A 309 27.09 28.29 1.71
C ARG A 309 26.80 27.45 2.94
N SER A 310 27.75 26.61 3.32
CA SER A 310 28.02 26.20 4.71
C SER A 310 29.19 25.23 4.78
N LEU A 311 30.41 25.78 4.67
CA LEU A 311 31.62 25.12 5.20
C LEU A 311 32.09 25.96 6.39
N PRO A 312 32.23 25.38 7.60
CA PRO A 312 32.83 26.08 8.73
C PRO A 312 34.34 26.21 8.55
N THR A 313 34.83 27.41 8.77
CA THR A 313 36.25 27.80 8.73
C THR A 313 36.98 27.23 9.95
N THR A 314 38.00 26.41 9.71
CA THR A 314 38.95 25.96 10.73
C THR A 314 39.83 27.14 11.16
N GLN A 315 39.63 27.69 12.36
CA GLN A 315 40.59 28.61 12.97
C GLN A 315 41.64 27.81 13.75
N ALA A 316 42.88 27.91 13.29
CA ALA A 316 44.06 27.49 14.01
C ALA A 316 44.29 28.42 15.22
N SER A 317 44.34 27.86 16.41
CA SER A 317 44.87 28.53 17.60
C SER A 317 46.31 28.07 17.81
N SER A 318 47.26 28.94 17.50
CA SER A 318 48.64 28.88 17.96
C SER A 318 48.77 29.74 19.21
N HIS A 319 49.01 29.12 20.37
CA HIS A 319 49.58 29.79 21.54
C HIS A 319 50.70 28.92 22.11
N ILE A 320 51.92 29.42 21.99
CA ILE A 320 53.08 29.08 22.81
C ILE A 320 53.52 30.43 23.40
N GLY A 321 53.65 30.50 24.73
CA GLY A 321 54.08 31.68 25.48
C GLY A 321 53.00 32.19 26.42
#